data_AF-A0A960XRJ3-F1
#
_entry.id   AF-A0A960XRJ3-F1
#
_cell.length_a   1.000
_cell.length_b   1.000
_cell.length_c   1.000
_cell.angle_alpha   90.00
_cell.angle_beta   90.00
_cell.angle_gamma   90.00
#
_symmetry.space_group_name_H-M   'P 1'
#
loop_
_entity.id
_entity.type
_entity.pdbx_description
1 polymer ?
#
loop_
_entity_poly.entity_id
_entity_poly.type
_entity_poly.pdbx_seq_one_letter_code
_entity_poly.pdbx_strand_id
1 'polypeptide(L)'
;VMSRPMALTGAFPEVLVDSIRSPHLFPSNNPNYKVQEANLLVLCNVGISAELDEERLTVRFDVAQLAIPEDVDLTSRQILKLAFVALRKTLEEYQRPQTDPIEVSLVIEGAEGDKSGLRELGVVFTVEGGSKED
;
A
#
# COMPACT_ATOMS: atom_id res chain seq x y z
N VAL A 1 14.88 -34.34 -16.50
CA VAL A 1 14.70 -33.53 -15.27
C VAL A 1 13.30 -32.95 -15.32
N MET A 2 12.36 -33.51 -14.55
CA MET A 2 10.99 -32.95 -14.49
C MET A 2 11.03 -31.65 -13.70
N SER A 3 10.61 -30.55 -14.32
CA SER A 3 10.33 -29.29 -13.65
C SER A 3 9.32 -29.58 -12.55
N ARG A 4 9.73 -29.49 -11.29
CA ARG A 4 8.79 -29.56 -10.17
C ARG A 4 7.81 -28.40 -10.37
N PRO A 5 6.49 -28.64 -10.40
CA PRO A 5 5.54 -27.55 -10.32
C PRO A 5 5.75 -26.91 -8.95
N MET A 6 6.48 -25.80 -8.94
CA MET A 6 6.57 -24.93 -7.78
C MET A 6 5.21 -24.24 -7.73
N ALA A 7 4.36 -24.65 -6.82
CA ALA A 7 3.24 -23.82 -6.47
C ALA A 7 3.86 -22.49 -6.00
N LEU A 8 3.55 -21.38 -6.70
CA LEU A 8 3.73 -20.04 -6.18
C LEU A 8 2.80 -19.89 -4.98
N THR A 9 3.12 -20.56 -3.88
CA THR A 9 2.55 -20.30 -2.57
C THR A 9 3.32 -19.12 -1.98
N GLY A 10 3.21 -17.97 -2.63
CA GLY A 10 3.73 -16.70 -2.13
C GLY A 10 2.55 -15.77 -2.01
N ALA A 11 2.30 -15.21 -0.83
CA ALA A 11 1.37 -14.10 -0.73
C ALA A 11 1.81 -13.03 -1.74
N PHE A 12 0.99 -12.77 -2.76
CA PHE A 12 1.31 -11.76 -3.76
C PHE A 12 1.47 -10.40 -3.05
N PRO A 13 2.64 -9.75 -3.15
CA PRO A 13 2.87 -8.47 -2.46
C PRO A 13 1.81 -7.43 -2.83
N GLU A 14 1.22 -7.53 -4.02
CA GLU A 14 0.11 -6.70 -4.47
C GLU A 14 -1.11 -6.78 -3.53
N VAL A 15 -1.49 -8.00 -3.13
CA VAL A 15 -2.62 -8.22 -2.21
C VAL A 15 -2.30 -7.65 -0.83
N LEU A 16 -1.04 -7.70 -0.40
CA LEU A 16 -0.60 -7.09 0.85
C LEU A 16 -0.67 -5.57 0.79
N VAL A 17 -0.30 -4.97 -0.35
CA VAL A 17 -0.43 -3.53 -0.58
C VAL A 17 -1.90 -3.11 -0.53
N ASP A 18 -2.77 -3.83 -1.24
CA ASP A 18 -4.22 -3.57 -1.25
C ASP A 18 -4.83 -3.69 0.15
N SER A 19 -4.31 -4.61 0.98
CA SER A 19 -4.79 -4.82 2.35
C SER A 19 -4.62 -3.59 3.26
N ILE A 20 -3.67 -2.70 2.96
CA ILE A 20 -3.41 -1.48 3.76
C ILE A 20 -4.63 -0.55 3.76
N ARG A 21 -5.39 -0.55 2.66
CA ARG A 21 -6.64 0.24 2.52
C ARG A 21 -7.89 -0.59 2.83
N SER A 22 -7.78 -1.86 3.20
CA SER A 22 -8.97 -2.67 3.46
C SER A 22 -9.85 -1.99 4.53
N PRO A 23 -11.13 -1.73 4.22
CA PRO A 23 -12.05 -1.15 5.17
C PRO A 23 -12.09 -1.99 6.45
N HIS A 24 -12.07 -1.34 7.61
CA HIS A 24 -12.26 -2.04 8.88
C HIS A 24 -13.73 -2.44 9.08
N LEU A 25 -14.62 -1.78 8.34
CA LEU A 25 -16.04 -2.10 8.26
C LEU A 25 -16.29 -3.48 7.66
N PHE A 26 -16.87 -4.38 8.45
CA PHE A 26 -17.31 -5.68 7.94
C PHE A 26 -18.68 -5.58 7.27
N PRO A 27 -18.88 -6.24 6.11
CA PRO A 27 -20.21 -6.37 5.53
C PRO A 27 -21.07 -7.20 6.49
N SER A 28 -22.18 -6.63 6.97
CA SER A 28 -23.07 -7.26 7.93
C SER A 28 -24.53 -7.13 7.49
N ASN A 29 -25.28 -8.22 7.61
CA ASN A 29 -26.73 -8.23 7.40
C ASN A 29 -27.51 -7.66 8.60
N ASN A 30 -26.81 -7.26 9.67
CA ASN A 30 -27.42 -6.66 10.84
C ASN A 30 -27.59 -5.14 10.63
N PRO A 31 -28.83 -4.62 10.54
CA PRO A 31 -29.06 -3.18 10.34
C PRO A 31 -28.58 -2.30 11.50
N ASN A 32 -28.26 -2.89 12.64
CA ASN A 32 -27.69 -2.18 13.80
C ASN A 32 -26.15 -2.09 13.75
N TYR A 33 -25.48 -2.74 12.79
CA TYR A 33 -24.04 -2.62 12.61
C TYR A 33 -23.71 -1.28 11.95
N LYS A 34 -23.33 -0.29 12.77
CA LYS A 34 -22.98 1.07 12.36
C LYS A 34 -21.62 1.48 12.93
N VAL A 35 -20.61 0.64 12.72
CA VAL A 35 -19.23 0.99 13.10
C VAL A 35 -18.78 2.14 12.19
N GLN A 36 -18.10 3.14 12.74
CA GLN A 36 -17.49 4.18 11.91
C GLN A 36 -16.16 3.67 11.38
N GLU A 37 -15.87 3.95 10.11
CA GLU A 37 -14.58 3.61 9.52
C GLU A 37 -13.45 4.32 10.26
N ALA A 38 -12.31 3.64 10.42
CA ALA A 38 -11.14 4.18 11.10
C ALA A 38 -9.85 4.06 10.27
N ASN A 39 -9.90 3.37 9.12
CA ASN A 39 -8.79 3.33 8.19
C ASN A 39 -8.56 4.71 7.57
N LEU A 40 -7.39 5.30 7.84
CA LEU A 40 -7.05 6.65 7.40
C LEU A 40 -7.14 6.83 5.88
N LEU A 41 -6.75 5.82 5.08
CA LEU A 41 -6.79 5.91 3.62
C LEU A 41 -8.22 5.87 3.09
N VAL A 42 -9.09 5.09 3.76
CA VAL A 42 -10.52 5.04 3.42
C VAL A 42 -11.19 6.36 3.80
N LEU A 43 -10.92 6.87 5.01
CA LEU A 43 -11.44 8.17 5.47
C LEU A 43 -11.04 9.33 4.56
N CYS A 44 -9.81 9.30 4.06
CA CYS A 44 -9.27 10.38 3.21
C CYS A 44 -9.52 10.17 1.71
N ASN A 45 -10.28 9.14 1.31
CA ASN A 45 -10.55 8.77 -0.08
C ASN A 45 -9.27 8.60 -0.94
N VAL A 46 -8.22 8.02 -0.36
CA VAL A 46 -6.97 7.70 -1.07
C VAL A 46 -7.08 6.31 -1.66
N GLY A 47 -6.93 6.19 -2.98
CA GLY A 47 -6.79 4.91 -3.66
C GLY A 47 -5.40 4.33 -3.46
N ILE A 48 -5.32 3.00 -3.40
CA ILE A 48 -4.06 2.25 -3.47
C ILE A 48 -4.26 1.10 -4.44
N SER A 49 -3.24 0.82 -5.25
CA SER A 49 -3.16 -0.38 -6.08
C SER A 49 -1.70 -0.77 -6.25
N ALA A 50 -1.46 -2.04 -6.52
CA ALA A 50 -0.14 -2.56 -6.78
C ALA A 50 -0.12 -3.52 -7.97
N GLU A 51 0.99 -3.52 -8.69
CA GLU A 51 1.25 -4.37 -9.83
C GLU A 51 2.70 -4.83 -9.76
N LEU A 52 2.92 -6.15 -9.76
CA LEU A 52 4.25 -6.74 -9.83
C LEU A 52 4.55 -7.13 -11.28
N ASP A 53 5.51 -6.43 -11.88
CA ASP A 53 6.13 -6.85 -13.13
C ASP A 53 7.34 -7.76 -12.85
N GLU A 54 8.07 -8.18 -13.88
CA GLU A 54 9.14 -9.21 -13.79
C GLU A 54 10.17 -8.98 -12.65
N GLU A 55 10.49 -7.73 -12.31
CA GLU A 55 11.48 -7.39 -11.26
C GLU A 55 11.05 -6.24 -10.33
N ARG A 56 9.88 -5.64 -10.55
CA ARG A 56 9.49 -4.38 -9.86
C ARG A 56 8.04 -4.38 -9.43
N LEU A 57 7.81 -4.05 -8.16
CA LEU A 57 6.50 -3.75 -7.61
C LEU A 57 6.17 -2.27 -7.79
N THR A 58 5.22 -1.95 -8.66
CA THR A 58 4.70 -0.59 -8.82
C THR A 58 3.49 -0.39 -7.92
N VAL A 59 3.60 0.53 -6.95
CA VAL A 59 2.53 0.92 -6.04
C VAL A 59 2.01 2.30 -6.42
N ARG A 60 0.72 2.40 -6.73
CA ARG A 60 0.07 3.65 -7.14
C ARG A 60 -0.86 4.12 -6.03
N PHE A 61 -0.61 5.33 -5.52
CA PHE A 61 -1.55 6.05 -4.67
C PHE A 61 -2.37 7.01 -5.51
N ASP A 62 -3.68 6.79 -5.62
CA ASP A 62 -4.60 7.69 -6.32
C ASP A 62 -5.16 8.72 -5.34
N VAL A 63 -4.89 10.01 -5.60
CA VAL A 63 -5.36 11.14 -4.80
C VAL A 63 -6.34 12.04 -5.53
N ALA A 64 -6.90 11.58 -6.67
CA ALA A 64 -7.90 12.33 -7.42
C ALA A 64 -9.08 12.74 -6.52
N GLN A 65 -9.59 11.79 -5.73
CA GLN A 65 -10.70 12.01 -4.80
C GLN A 65 -10.27 12.34 -3.36
N LEU A 66 -8.98 12.58 -3.13
CA LEU A 66 -8.49 12.87 -1.77
C LEU A 66 -9.19 14.10 -1.20
N ALA A 67 -9.80 13.89 -0.02
CA ALA A 67 -10.46 14.89 0.80
C ALA A 67 -10.15 14.59 2.26
N ILE A 68 -9.81 15.61 3.04
CA ILE A 68 -9.46 15.45 4.46
C ILE A 68 -10.70 15.82 5.28
N PRO A 69 -11.25 14.89 6.09
CA PRO A 69 -12.34 15.18 7.00
C PRO A 69 -11.99 16.29 8.01
N GLU A 70 -12.97 17.07 8.46
CA GLU A 70 -12.76 18.20 9.37
C GLU A 70 -12.18 17.79 10.75
N ASP A 71 -12.43 16.56 11.16
CA ASP A 71 -11.95 15.95 12.39
C ASP A 71 -10.52 15.37 12.28
N VAL A 72 -9.91 15.42 11.10
CA VAL A 72 -8.55 14.95 10.85
C VAL A 72 -7.60 16.15 10.75
N ASP A 73 -6.82 16.38 11.82
CA ASP A 73 -5.80 17.44 11.88
C ASP A 73 -4.48 17.01 11.22
N LEU A 74 -4.53 16.62 9.94
CA LEU A 74 -3.37 16.26 9.13
C LEU A 74 -3.51 16.83 7.72
N THR A 75 -2.39 17.18 7.10
CA THR A 75 -2.32 17.54 5.68
C THR A 75 -2.28 16.31 4.78
N SER A 76 -2.66 16.45 3.50
CA SER A 76 -2.58 15.37 2.50
C SER A 76 -1.18 14.79 2.41
N ARG A 77 -0.16 15.65 2.52
CA ARG A 77 1.25 15.25 2.50
C ARG A 77 1.62 14.40 3.72
N GLN A 78 1.09 14.72 4.91
CA GLN A 78 1.32 13.91 6.12
C GLN A 78 0.62 12.56 6.02
N ILE A 79 -0.62 12.54 5.54
CA ILE A 79 -1.38 11.29 5.31
C ILE A 79 -0.61 10.36 4.37
N LEU A 80 -0.15 10.86 3.22
CA LEU A 80 0.64 10.05 2.27
C LEU A 80 1.98 9.58 2.84
N LYS A 81 2.65 10.40 3.65
CA LYS A 81 3.89 9.98 4.33
C LYS A 81 3.64 8.85 5.33
N LEU A 82 2.54 8.90 6.08
CA LEU A 82 2.15 7.81 6.98
C LEU A 82 1.78 6.55 6.19
N ALA A 83 1.06 6.70 5.09
CA ALA A 83 0.73 5.61 4.16
C ALA A 83 2.01 4.94 3.63
N PHE A 84 3.01 5.72 3.25
CA PHE A 84 4.31 5.23 2.81
C PHE A 84 5.03 4.43 3.91
N VAL A 85 5.02 4.93 5.14
CA VAL A 85 5.61 4.20 6.28
C VAL A 85 4.89 2.88 6.53
N ALA A 86 3.56 2.86 6.46
CA ALA A 86 2.76 1.64 6.60
C ALA A 86 3.08 0.63 5.49
N LEU A 87 3.08 1.08 4.23
CA LEU A 87 3.46 0.29 3.05
C LEU A 87 4.84 -0.34 3.21
N ARG A 88 5.84 0.49 3.51
CA ARG A 88 7.22 0.04 3.66
C ARG A 88 7.34 -1.03 4.74
N LYS A 89 6.71 -0.83 5.91
CA LYS A 89 6.72 -1.83 6.98
C LYS A 89 6.03 -3.14 6.58
N THR A 90 4.91 -3.06 5.87
CA THR A 90 4.22 -4.25 5.35
C THR A 90 5.12 -5.03 4.40
N LEU A 91 5.81 -4.34 3.50
CA LEU A 91 6.74 -4.97 2.55
C LEU A 91 8.01 -5.49 3.24
N GLU A 92 8.56 -4.78 4.22
CA GLU A 92 9.71 -5.25 5.01
C GLU A 92 9.40 -6.56 5.75
N GLU A 93 8.22 -6.67 6.38
CA GLU A 93 7.80 -7.91 7.04
C GLU A 93 7.52 -9.04 6.03
N TYR A 94 6.97 -8.71 4.86
CA TYR A 94 6.80 -9.67 3.78
C TYR A 94 8.14 -10.18 3.22
N GLN A 95 9.15 -9.31 3.13
CA GLN A 95 10.45 -9.62 2.55
C GLN A 95 11.38 -10.36 3.51
N ARG A 96 11.13 -10.29 4.82
CA ARG A 96 11.95 -10.96 5.85
C ARG A 96 12.25 -12.44 5.57
N PRO A 97 11.31 -13.31 5.14
CA PRO A 97 11.63 -14.69 4.79
C PRO A 97 12.25 -14.89 3.38
N GLN A 98 12.31 -13.84 2.56
CA GLN A 98 12.79 -13.91 1.17
C GLN A 98 14.29 -13.61 1.09
N THR A 99 14.93 -14.13 0.04
CA THR A 99 16.39 -13.95 -0.19
C THR A 99 16.69 -12.85 -1.20
N ASP A 100 15.92 -12.79 -2.29
CA ASP A 100 16.13 -11.79 -3.33
C ASP A 100 15.46 -10.48 -2.91
N PRO A 101 16.10 -9.31 -3.13
CA PRO A 101 15.48 -8.02 -2.86
C PRO A 101 14.34 -7.73 -3.85
N ILE A 102 13.41 -6.88 -3.46
CA ILE A 102 12.34 -6.37 -4.34
C ILE A 102 12.50 -4.87 -4.56
N GLU A 103 12.52 -4.44 -5.82
CA GLU A 103 12.47 -3.02 -6.16
C GLU A 103 11.01 -2.54 -6.14
N VAL A 104 10.76 -1.45 -5.43
CA VAL A 104 9.42 -0.87 -5.27
C VAL A 104 9.42 0.54 -5.85
N SER A 105 8.52 0.79 -6.80
CA SER A 105 8.26 2.12 -7.36
C SER A 105 6.94 2.66 -6.84
N LEU A 106 7.00 3.73 -6.06
CA LEU A 106 5.82 4.43 -5.57
C LEU A 106 5.50 5.61 -6.47
N VAL A 107 4.28 5.63 -6.97
CA VAL A 107 3.76 6.69 -7.86
C VAL A 107 2.52 7.32 -7.23
N ILE A 108 2.41 8.64 -7.32
CA ILE A 108 1.20 9.39 -6.93
C ILE A 108 0.43 9.79 -8.19
N GLU A 109 -0.79 9.29 -8.33
CA GLU A 109 -1.71 9.56 -9.44
C GLU A 109 -2.84 10.49 -9.01
N GLY A 110 -3.49 11.17 -9.96
CA GLY A 110 -4.61 12.07 -9.66
C GLY A 110 -4.24 13.36 -8.90
N ALA A 111 -2.95 13.62 -8.70
CA ALA A 111 -2.44 14.85 -8.10
C ALA A 111 -2.43 16.01 -9.12
N GLU A 112 -3.57 16.70 -9.28
CA GLU A 112 -3.74 17.85 -10.17
C GLU A 112 -3.94 19.15 -9.37
N GLY A 113 -3.77 20.32 -10.02
CA GLY A 113 -4.02 21.62 -9.41
C GLY A 113 -3.22 21.88 -8.12
N ASP A 114 -3.94 22.15 -7.03
CA ASP A 114 -3.42 22.38 -5.68
C ASP A 114 -2.70 21.15 -5.07
N LYS A 115 -3.00 19.94 -5.57
CA LYS A 115 -2.37 18.68 -5.16
C LYS A 115 -1.13 18.33 -5.98
N SER A 116 -0.76 19.11 -6.99
CA SER A 116 0.36 18.82 -7.90
C SER A 116 1.69 18.55 -7.18
N GLY A 117 1.96 19.27 -6.08
CA GLY A 117 3.16 19.07 -5.26
C GLY A 117 3.23 17.72 -4.55
N LEU A 118 2.15 16.92 -4.51
CA LEU A 118 2.17 15.58 -3.93
C LEU A 118 2.93 14.58 -4.82
N ARG A 119 3.05 14.84 -6.13
CA ARG A 119 3.81 13.97 -7.05
C ARG A 119 5.28 13.82 -6.66
N GLU A 120 5.85 14.81 -5.99
CA GLU A 120 7.22 14.80 -5.46
C GLU A 120 7.44 13.74 -4.37
N LEU A 121 6.36 13.18 -3.80
CA LEU A 121 6.46 12.08 -2.84
C LEU A 121 6.69 10.72 -3.52
N GLY A 122 6.53 10.64 -4.84
CA GLY A 122 6.88 9.46 -5.62
C GLY A 122 8.35 9.11 -5.44
N VAL A 123 8.65 7.84 -5.20
CA VAL A 123 9.99 7.39 -4.86
C VAL A 123 10.20 5.95 -5.30
N VAL A 124 11.43 5.63 -5.70
CA VAL A 124 11.87 4.25 -5.93
C VAL A 124 12.78 3.85 -4.78
N PHE A 125 12.55 2.68 -4.21
CA PHE A 125 13.35 2.13 -3.13
C PHE A 125 13.39 0.61 -3.21
N THR A 126 14.42 0.02 -2.63
CA THR A 126 14.58 -1.43 -2.56
C THR A 126 14.25 -1.91 -1.15
N VAL A 127 13.51 -3.00 -1.05
CA VAL A 127 13.28 -3.71 0.20
C VAL A 127 14.15 -4.96 0.20
N GLU A 128 15.10 -5.01 1.12
CA GLU A 128 16.05 -6.11 1.25
C GLU A 128 15.38 -7.34 1.88
N GLY A 129 15.84 -8.53 1.49
CA GLY A 129 15.50 -9.80 2.12
C GLY A 129 16.08 -9.94 3.53
N GLY A 130 15.54 -10.91 4.28
CA GLY A 130 16.20 -11.32 5.52
C GLY A 130 17.57 -11.91 5.20
N SER A 131 18.60 -11.42 5.90
CA SER A 131 19.91 -12.07 5.89
C SER A 131 19.71 -13.52 6.34
N LYS A 132 20.28 -14.49 5.63
CA LYS A 132 20.37 -15.86 6.15
C LYS A 132 21.09 -15.79 7.50
N GLU A 133 20.36 -15.96 8.59
CA GLU A 133 20.96 -16.36 9.86
C GLU A 133 21.43 -17.80 9.67
N ASP A 134 22.75 -17.96 9.49
CA ASP A 134 23.48 -19.23 9.62
C ASP A 134 23.49 -19.74 11.08
#